data_AF-A0A9W9GAU6-F1
#
_entry.id   AF-A0A9W9GAU6-F1
#
_cell.length_a   1.000
_cell.length_b   1.000
_cell.length_c   1.000
_cell.angle_alpha   90.00
_cell.angle_beta   90.00
_cell.angle_gamma   90.00
#
_symmetry.space_group_name_H-M   'P 1'
#
loop_
_entity.id
_entity.type
_entity.pdbx_description
1 polymer ?
#
loop_
_entity_poly.entity_id
_entity_poly.type
_entity_poly.pdbx_seq_one_letter_code
_entity_poly.pdbx_strand_id
1 'polypeptide(L)'
;MSARTAIVGSQLGSALASPLRSFHPGPQMASKQLSTTARPSAGAALKQASRPHARTLPSSPSSFQQIGLRTNSTAASKKTNDVKLDWNSFFKLRASRRRYSLASSIASSLVTTTVGVQVLSSQDLESLGAQVMGLDPFVVLGLATAACGAIGWLAGPFVGNGVWGLVYRRFKPSVVVKEKEFFDRIRRFRVDPSTNSIANPVPDYYGEKIGSVQGYRQWLKDQRAYNRKRRNFIA
;
A
#
# COMPACT_ATOMS: atom_id res chain seq x y z
N MET A 1 -75.96 10.50 32.00
CA MET A 1 -76.09 10.42 30.52
C MET A 1 -75.82 8.99 30.09
N SER A 2 -76.55 8.58 29.05
CA SER A 2 -76.96 7.23 28.70
C SER A 2 -75.88 6.19 28.42
N ALA A 3 -76.33 4.94 28.58
CA ALA A 3 -75.72 3.66 28.26
C ALA A 3 -75.44 3.42 26.76
N ARG A 4 -74.85 2.24 26.52
CA ARG A 4 -74.83 1.39 25.31
C ARG A 4 -73.54 1.48 24.48
N THR A 5 -72.94 0.42 23.93
CA THR A 5 -73.13 -1.04 23.93
C THR A 5 -71.87 -1.62 23.26
N ALA A 6 -71.48 -2.84 23.64
CA ALA A 6 -70.39 -3.63 23.07
C ALA A 6 -70.68 -4.17 21.66
N ILE A 7 -69.68 -4.84 21.05
CA ILE A 7 -69.73 -6.12 20.26
C ILE A 7 -68.80 -6.07 19.03
N VAL A 8 -67.66 -6.78 19.11
CA VAL A 8 -67.29 -8.04 18.40
C VAL A 8 -66.88 -7.83 16.95
N GLY A 9 -65.61 -8.09 16.63
CA GLY A 9 -65.20 -9.25 15.80
C GLY A 9 -64.99 -8.77 14.37
N SER A 10 -64.10 -9.29 13.53
CA SER A 10 -63.48 -10.60 13.46
C SER A 10 -62.60 -10.62 12.20
N GLN A 11 -61.44 -11.29 12.32
CA GLN A 11 -60.89 -12.23 11.35
C GLN A 11 -60.25 -11.81 10.00
N LEU A 12 -59.04 -12.41 9.83
CA LEU A 12 -58.54 -13.22 8.70
C LEU A 12 -57.97 -12.58 7.43
N GLY A 13 -56.85 -13.19 7.02
CA GLY A 13 -56.49 -13.46 5.61
C GLY A 13 -55.35 -12.56 5.10
N SER A 14 -54.09 -12.97 5.14
CA SER A 14 -53.41 -13.97 4.29
C SER A 14 -53.21 -13.53 2.84
N ALA A 15 -51.99 -13.84 2.34
CA ALA A 15 -51.62 -14.05 0.95
C ALA A 15 -51.45 -12.79 0.09
N LEU A 16 -50.55 -12.70 -0.89
CA LEU A 16 -49.43 -13.52 -1.39
C LEU A 16 -48.77 -12.65 -2.49
N ALA A 17 -47.59 -13.11 -2.91
CA ALA A 17 -47.09 -12.99 -4.28
C ALA A 17 -46.43 -11.68 -4.75
N SER A 18 -45.12 -11.83 -4.98
CA SER A 18 -44.31 -11.13 -5.96
C SER A 18 -44.93 -11.11 -7.36
N PRO A 19 -44.48 -10.18 -8.22
CA PRO A 19 -44.34 -10.47 -9.64
C PRO A 19 -42.91 -10.33 -10.16
N LEU A 20 -42.71 -11.07 -11.25
CA LEU A 20 -41.51 -11.27 -12.06
C LEU A 20 -41.16 -10.07 -12.97
N ARG A 21 -39.85 -9.82 -13.11
CA ARG A 21 -39.05 -9.75 -14.36
C ARG A 21 -39.62 -9.08 -15.64
N SER A 22 -38.94 -8.04 -16.12
CA SER A 22 -38.67 -7.74 -17.55
C SER A 22 -37.71 -6.54 -17.66
N PHE A 23 -36.45 -6.70 -18.09
CA PHE A 23 -35.89 -6.48 -19.45
C PHE A 23 -36.01 -5.07 -20.03
N HIS A 24 -34.87 -4.34 -20.15
CA HIS A 24 -34.47 -3.57 -21.34
C HIS A 24 -32.95 -3.22 -21.34
N PRO A 25 -32.34 -2.96 -22.53
CA PRO A 25 -30.88 -2.91 -22.77
C PRO A 25 -30.30 -1.49 -23.02
N GLY A 26 -28.97 -1.38 -22.98
CA GLY A 26 -28.16 -0.27 -23.53
C GLY A 26 -27.70 0.78 -22.50
N PRO A 27 -26.55 1.49 -22.70
CA PRO A 27 -25.94 1.79 -23.99
C PRO A 27 -24.46 1.39 -24.15
N GLN A 28 -24.07 1.43 -25.43
CA GLN A 28 -22.76 1.23 -26.00
C GLN A 28 -21.78 2.32 -25.53
N MET A 29 -20.54 1.94 -25.21
CA MET A 29 -19.40 2.86 -25.24
C MET A 29 -18.30 2.28 -26.13
N ALA A 30 -18.05 3.01 -27.21
CA ALA A 30 -17.06 2.73 -28.23
C ALA A 30 -15.63 2.81 -27.64
N SER A 31 -14.88 1.74 -27.83
CA SER A 31 -13.46 1.65 -27.56
C SER A 31 -12.67 2.47 -28.58
N LYS A 32 -12.08 3.59 -28.17
CA LYS A 32 -10.94 4.18 -28.88
C LYS A 32 -9.68 3.42 -28.49
N GLN A 33 -9.29 2.47 -29.35
CA GLN A 33 -8.00 1.81 -29.30
C GLN A 33 -6.92 2.82 -29.75
N LEU A 34 -5.98 3.14 -28.87
CA LEU A 34 -4.75 3.82 -29.25
C LEU A 34 -3.65 2.76 -29.41
N SER A 35 -3.44 2.38 -30.66
CA SER A 35 -2.38 1.49 -31.10
C SER A 35 -1.03 2.19 -30.95
N THR A 36 -0.21 1.82 -29.97
CA THR A 36 1.21 2.20 -29.94
C THR A 36 2.04 1.00 -30.33
N THR A 37 2.57 1.05 -31.54
CA THR A 37 3.47 0.08 -32.14
C THR A 37 4.81 0.08 -31.39
N ALA A 38 5.11 -1.02 -30.70
CA ALA A 38 6.44 -1.27 -30.13
C ALA A 38 7.38 -1.76 -31.25
N ARG A 39 8.45 -1.00 -31.50
CA ARG A 39 9.55 -1.31 -32.42
C ARG A 39 10.55 -2.23 -31.73
N PRO A 40 10.88 -3.43 -32.27
CA PRO A 40 12.00 -4.22 -31.78
C PRO A 40 13.28 -3.80 -32.50
N SER A 41 14.19 -3.13 -31.79
CA SER A 41 15.58 -2.96 -32.24
C SER A 41 16.41 -4.13 -31.72
N ALA A 42 16.83 -4.96 -32.67
CA ALA A 42 17.77 -6.04 -32.51
C ALA A 42 19.19 -5.55 -32.19
N GLY A 43 19.98 -6.42 -31.54
CA GLY A 43 21.41 -6.56 -31.81
C GLY A 43 22.37 -5.86 -30.86
N ALA A 44 22.74 -6.55 -29.77
CA ALA A 44 24.10 -6.45 -29.22
C ALA A 44 24.42 -7.75 -28.46
N ALA A 45 24.85 -8.77 -29.21
CA ALA A 45 25.51 -9.94 -28.68
C ALA A 45 26.90 -9.54 -28.19
N LEU A 46 27.08 -9.40 -26.87
CA LEU A 46 28.40 -9.22 -26.27
C LEU A 46 29.08 -10.59 -26.15
N LYS A 47 30.20 -10.69 -26.86
CA LYS A 47 31.02 -11.87 -27.06
C LYS A 47 31.57 -12.38 -25.73
N GLN A 48 31.36 -13.67 -25.50
CA GLN A 48 31.99 -14.48 -24.47
C GLN A 48 33.50 -14.55 -24.76
N ALA A 49 34.30 -13.81 -24.00
CA ALA A 49 35.74 -13.83 -24.10
C ALA A 49 36.31 -15.07 -23.37
N SER A 50 37.23 -15.70 -24.07
CA SER A 50 37.92 -16.96 -23.79
C SER A 50 38.79 -16.91 -22.54
N ARG A 51 38.80 -18.03 -21.83
CA ARG A 51 39.72 -18.38 -20.74
C ARG A 51 41.17 -18.39 -21.22
N PRO A 52 42.13 -17.98 -20.38
CA PRO A 52 43.45 -18.60 -20.35
C PRO A 52 43.59 -19.50 -19.11
N HIS A 53 43.97 -20.76 -19.36
CA HIS A 53 44.58 -21.63 -18.36
C HIS A 53 45.98 -21.11 -18.02
N ALA A 54 46.26 -20.88 -16.74
CA ALA A 54 47.62 -20.78 -16.22
C ALA A 54 47.78 -21.79 -15.07
N ARG A 55 48.85 -22.56 -15.19
CA ARG A 55 49.19 -23.77 -14.45
C ARG A 55 49.99 -23.42 -13.19
N THR A 56 49.54 -23.98 -12.07
CA THR A 56 50.20 -24.31 -10.79
C THR A 56 51.61 -23.78 -10.47
N LEU A 57 51.77 -23.20 -9.27
CA LEU A 57 52.84 -23.52 -8.31
C LEU A 57 52.30 -23.40 -6.86
N PRO A 58 52.63 -24.32 -5.94
CA PRO A 58 52.25 -24.24 -4.53
C PRO A 58 53.27 -23.43 -3.73
N SER A 59 52.84 -22.35 -3.08
CA SER A 59 53.63 -21.59 -2.11
C SER A 59 53.02 -21.73 -0.72
N SER A 60 53.88 -22.09 0.24
CA SER A 60 53.65 -22.43 1.65
C SER A 60 52.66 -21.54 2.41
N PRO A 61 51.91 -22.10 3.39
CA PRO A 61 51.12 -21.30 4.32
C PRO A 61 52.03 -20.72 5.40
N SER A 62 52.42 -19.45 5.25
CA SER A 62 52.92 -18.65 6.37
C SER A 62 51.76 -18.33 7.31
N SER A 63 51.78 -18.96 8.48
CA SER A 63 50.87 -18.80 9.60
C SER A 63 50.97 -17.41 10.22
N PHE A 64 50.19 -16.46 9.69
CA PHE A 64 49.88 -15.23 10.43
C PHE A 64 48.80 -15.53 11.46
N GLN A 65 49.20 -15.68 12.72
CA GLN A 65 48.28 -15.73 13.84
C GLN A 65 47.55 -14.40 13.95
N GLN A 66 46.33 -14.32 13.42
CA GLN A 66 45.39 -13.28 13.82
C GLN A 66 44.97 -13.55 15.26
N ILE A 67 45.42 -12.70 16.17
CA ILE A 67 44.89 -12.59 17.53
C ILE A 67 43.44 -12.13 17.39
N GLY A 68 42.53 -13.08 17.28
CA GLY A 68 41.10 -12.83 17.37
C GLY A 68 40.79 -12.37 18.78
N LEU A 69 40.64 -11.06 18.99
CA LEU A 69 39.96 -10.50 20.15
C LEU A 69 38.53 -11.05 20.16
N ARG A 70 38.33 -12.16 20.88
CA ARG A 70 37.01 -12.69 21.21
C ARG A 70 36.39 -11.73 22.21
N THR A 71 35.62 -10.74 21.73
CA THR A 71 34.69 -10.02 22.59
C THR A 71 33.58 -11.01 22.95
N ASN A 72 33.72 -11.71 24.07
CA ASN A 72 32.64 -12.48 24.67
C ASN A 72 31.64 -11.50 25.27
N SER A 73 30.89 -10.83 24.41
CA SER A 73 29.70 -10.11 24.82
C SER A 73 28.71 -11.18 25.23
N THR A 74 28.61 -11.44 26.54
CA THR A 74 27.41 -12.03 27.11
C THR A 74 26.28 -11.06 26.77
N ALA A 75 25.68 -11.23 25.59
CA ALA A 75 24.39 -10.67 25.28
C ALA A 75 23.46 -11.36 26.27
N ALA A 76 23.30 -10.74 27.44
CA ALA A 76 22.21 -11.05 28.34
C ALA A 76 20.98 -11.08 27.45
N SER A 77 20.44 -12.29 27.24
CA SER A 77 19.18 -12.50 26.55
C SER A 77 18.15 -11.84 27.45
N LYS A 78 18.06 -10.51 27.35
CA LYS A 78 16.88 -9.77 27.74
C LYS A 78 15.83 -10.49 26.91
N LYS A 79 15.01 -11.30 27.57
CA LYS A 79 13.66 -11.60 27.12
C LYS A 79 13.01 -10.24 26.91
N THR A 80 13.29 -9.63 25.76
CA THR A 80 12.43 -8.63 25.21
C THR A 80 11.14 -9.38 25.11
N ASN A 81 10.16 -9.01 25.94
CA ASN A 81 8.76 -9.34 25.73
C ASN A 81 8.50 -9.04 24.26
N ASP A 82 8.72 -10.04 23.40
CA ASP A 82 8.49 -9.98 21.99
C ASP A 82 6.98 -10.08 21.95
N VAL A 83 6.36 -8.90 21.89
CA VAL A 83 4.92 -8.79 22.00
C VAL A 83 4.39 -9.55 20.81
N LYS A 84 3.96 -10.79 21.03
CA LYS A 84 3.39 -11.65 20.00
C LYS A 84 2.19 -10.90 19.47
N LEU A 85 2.39 -10.23 18.34
CA LEU A 85 1.38 -9.36 17.75
C LEU A 85 0.17 -10.25 17.40
N ASP A 86 -1.06 -9.76 17.51
CA ASP A 86 -2.21 -10.46 16.90
C ASP A 86 -2.28 -10.19 15.39
N TRP A 87 -3.02 -10.99 14.62
CA TRP A 87 -3.25 -10.75 13.19
C TRP A 87 -3.97 -9.43 12.94
N ASN A 88 -4.94 -9.07 13.78
CA ASN A 88 -5.63 -7.80 13.65
C ASN A 88 -4.68 -6.61 13.90
N SER A 89 -3.82 -6.73 14.93
CA SER A 89 -2.82 -5.70 15.24
C SER A 89 -1.75 -5.57 14.15
N PHE A 90 -1.34 -6.68 13.53
CA PHE A 90 -0.42 -6.68 12.38
C PHE A 90 -0.98 -5.90 11.19
N PHE A 91 -2.22 -6.19 10.79
CA PHE A 91 -2.86 -5.50 9.69
C PHE A 91 -3.09 -4.00 9.99
N LYS A 92 -3.46 -3.67 11.24
CA LYS A 92 -3.53 -2.28 11.70
C LYS A 92 -2.18 -1.57 11.61
N LEU A 93 -1.08 -2.20 11.99
CA LEU A 93 0.26 -1.61 11.88
C LEU A 93 0.72 -1.44 10.44
N ARG A 94 0.40 -2.39 9.56
CA ARG A 94 0.68 -2.28 8.12
C ARG A 94 -0.09 -1.13 7.49
N ALA A 95 -1.37 -0.99 7.84
CA ALA A 95 -2.22 0.11 7.39
C ALA A 95 -1.77 1.45 7.98
N SER A 96 -1.33 1.46 9.25
CA SER A 96 -0.93 2.69 9.93
C SER A 96 0.28 3.33 9.25
N ARG A 97 1.28 2.55 8.82
CA ARG A 97 2.46 3.09 8.12
C ARG A 97 2.11 4.03 6.96
N ARG A 98 1.12 3.66 6.13
CA ARG A 98 0.64 4.51 5.02
C ARG A 98 -0.11 5.76 5.51
N ARG A 99 -0.92 5.62 6.57
CA ARG A 99 -1.68 6.73 7.17
C ARG A 99 -0.76 7.75 7.83
N TYR A 100 0.32 7.31 8.48
CA TYR A 100 1.30 8.21 9.10
C TYR A 100 2.03 9.06 8.06
N SER A 101 2.39 8.49 6.91
CA SER A 101 2.97 9.28 5.81
C SER A 101 1.98 10.35 5.31
N LEU A 102 0.73 10.00 5.05
CA LEU A 102 -0.28 10.97 4.61
C LEU A 102 -0.57 12.04 5.68
N ALA A 103 -0.77 11.62 6.92
CA ALA A 103 -1.00 12.53 8.04
C ALA A 103 0.18 13.49 8.24
N SER A 104 1.42 12.99 8.12
CA SER A 104 2.62 13.82 8.22
C SER A 104 2.76 14.80 7.07
N SER A 105 2.37 14.45 5.84
CA SER A 105 2.33 15.38 4.71
C SER A 105 1.35 16.50 4.94
N ILE A 106 0.15 16.20 5.42
CA ILE A 106 -0.87 17.20 5.73
C ILE A 106 -0.38 18.10 6.87
N ALA A 107 0.09 17.50 7.98
CA ALA A 107 0.59 18.25 9.13
C ALA A 107 1.80 19.13 8.77
N SER A 108 2.76 18.60 8.00
CA SER A 108 3.93 19.37 7.58
C SER A 108 3.57 20.47 6.61
N SER A 109 2.60 20.25 5.72
CA SER A 109 2.05 21.31 4.85
C SER A 109 1.41 22.42 5.69
N LEU A 110 0.56 22.08 6.66
CA LEU A 110 -0.05 23.07 7.57
C LEU A 110 1.01 23.85 8.35
N VAL A 111 1.97 23.16 8.97
CA VAL A 111 3.06 23.80 9.72
C VAL A 111 3.87 24.72 8.81
N THR A 112 4.27 24.24 7.64
CA THR A 112 5.09 25.02 6.70
C THR A 112 4.30 26.22 6.19
N THR A 113 3.02 26.07 5.83
CA THR A 113 2.14 27.17 5.43
C THR A 113 1.96 28.19 6.56
N THR A 114 1.73 27.78 7.81
CA THR A 114 1.60 28.74 8.93
C THR A 114 2.88 29.53 9.16
N VAL A 115 4.04 28.87 9.16
CA VAL A 115 5.35 29.53 9.25
C VAL A 115 5.59 30.42 8.03
N GLY A 116 5.24 29.95 6.84
CA GLY A 116 5.36 30.68 5.58
C GLY A 116 4.57 31.97 5.59
N VAL A 117 3.29 31.91 5.96
CA VAL A 117 2.42 33.09 6.08
C VAL A 117 2.96 34.04 7.15
N GLN A 118 3.46 33.53 8.27
CA GLN A 118 4.05 34.38 9.32
C GLN A 118 5.30 35.12 8.82
N VAL A 119 6.17 34.42 8.10
CA VAL A 119 7.36 35.00 7.48
C VAL A 119 6.96 36.02 6.41
N LEU A 120 5.98 35.69 5.57
CA LEU A 120 5.50 36.53 4.48
C LEU A 120 4.79 37.80 4.99
N SER A 121 4.09 37.70 6.13
CA SER A 121 3.49 38.83 6.84
C SER A 121 4.54 39.80 7.41
N SER A 122 5.75 39.30 7.69
CA SER A 122 6.86 40.11 8.17
C SER A 122 7.68 40.76 7.05
N GLN A 123 7.39 40.45 5.79
CA GLN A 123 8.03 41.04 4.62
C GLN A 123 7.12 42.11 4.00
N ASP A 124 7.71 43.19 3.49
CA ASP A 124 6.95 44.21 2.76
C ASP A 124 6.43 43.63 1.45
N LEU A 125 5.13 43.32 1.41
CA LEU A 125 4.44 42.72 0.26
C LEU A 125 4.49 43.60 -0.99
N GLU A 126 4.62 44.92 -0.83
CA GLU A 126 4.75 45.87 -1.93
C GLU A 126 6.10 45.71 -2.66
N SER A 127 7.18 45.43 -1.92
CA SER A 127 8.51 45.16 -2.49
C SER A 127 8.52 43.81 -3.23
N LEU A 128 7.85 42.78 -2.70
CA LEU A 128 7.74 41.47 -3.32
C LEU A 128 6.87 41.50 -4.59
N GLY A 129 5.77 42.25 -4.60
CA GLY A 129 4.93 42.44 -5.79
C GLY A 129 5.65 43.20 -6.90
N ALA A 130 6.36 44.28 -6.56
CA ALA A 130 7.14 45.05 -7.52
C ALA A 130 8.34 44.27 -8.07
N GLN A 131 8.99 43.46 -7.24
CA GLN A 131 10.18 42.67 -7.59
C GLN A 131 9.83 41.39 -8.36
N VAL A 132 8.65 40.80 -8.13
CA VAL A 132 8.15 39.63 -8.86
C VAL A 132 7.25 40.11 -10.00
N MET A 133 7.87 40.60 -11.07
CA MET A 133 7.25 40.76 -12.39
C MET A 133 6.05 41.73 -12.50
N GLY A 134 5.87 42.67 -11.56
CA GLY A 134 4.75 43.64 -11.61
C GLY A 134 3.38 43.01 -11.40
N LEU A 135 3.33 41.86 -10.72
CA LEU A 135 2.14 41.07 -10.47
C LEU A 135 1.43 41.59 -9.19
N ASP A 136 0.10 41.57 -9.15
CA ASP A 136 -0.70 42.01 -7.99
C ASP A 136 -0.22 41.31 -6.69
N PRO A 137 0.11 42.07 -5.62
CA PRO A 137 0.50 41.54 -4.31
C PRO A 137 -0.37 40.40 -3.78
N PHE A 138 -1.69 40.41 -4.04
CA PHE A 138 -2.57 39.32 -3.60
C PHE A 138 -2.31 38.00 -4.32
N VAL A 139 -1.97 38.06 -5.60
CA VAL A 139 -1.66 36.85 -6.39
C VAL A 139 -0.27 36.33 -6.00
N VAL A 140 0.70 37.21 -5.78
CA VAL A 140 2.03 36.84 -5.27
C VAL A 140 1.91 36.18 -3.89
N LEU A 141 1.10 36.74 -3.00
CA LEU A 141 0.81 36.16 -1.68
C LEU A 141 0.18 34.76 -1.80
N GLY A 142 -0.80 34.60 -2.70
CA GLY A 142 -1.45 33.31 -2.96
C GLY A 142 -0.47 32.25 -3.49
N LEU A 143 0.37 32.63 -4.46
CA LEU A 143 1.38 31.74 -5.06
C LEU A 143 2.48 31.38 -4.07
N ALA A 144 2.98 32.35 -3.30
CA ALA A 144 3.99 32.12 -2.28
C ALA A 144 3.47 31.21 -1.16
N THR A 145 2.22 31.43 -0.72
CA THR A 145 1.56 30.57 0.28
C THR A 145 1.36 29.15 -0.26
N ALA A 146 0.92 29.01 -1.51
CA ALA A 146 0.78 27.71 -2.17
C ALA A 146 2.13 26.99 -2.33
N ALA A 147 3.19 27.71 -2.71
CA ALA A 147 4.54 27.17 -2.81
C ALA A 147 5.04 26.65 -1.45
N CYS A 148 4.81 27.42 -0.39
CA CYS A 148 5.16 27.04 0.97
C CYS A 148 4.42 25.75 1.41
N GLY A 149 3.12 25.66 1.13
CA GLY A 149 2.32 24.46 1.40
C GLY A 149 2.79 23.24 0.59
N ALA A 150 3.18 23.43 -0.67
CA ALA A 150 3.70 22.37 -1.54
C ALA A 150 5.05 21.83 -1.06
N ILE A 151 5.95 22.72 -0.64
CA ILE A 151 7.26 22.35 -0.05
C ILE A 151 7.04 21.54 1.24
N GLY A 152 6.16 22.02 2.13
CA GLY A 152 5.83 21.31 3.37
C GLY A 152 5.18 19.95 3.13
N TRP A 153 4.33 19.83 2.11
CA TRP A 153 3.71 18.57 1.72
C TRP A 153 4.74 17.54 1.22
N LEU A 154 5.74 18.00 0.46
CA LEU A 154 6.82 17.14 -0.07
C LEU A 154 7.81 16.69 1.01
N ALA A 155 8.06 17.53 2.02
CA ALA A 155 8.93 17.20 3.14
C ALA A 155 8.26 16.24 4.15
N GLY A 156 6.93 16.26 4.24
CA GLY A 156 6.20 15.52 5.27
C GLY A 156 6.41 14.00 5.30
N PRO A 157 6.46 13.25 4.17
CA PRO A 157 6.63 11.79 4.19
C PRO A 157 7.94 11.34 4.85
N PHE A 158 9.00 12.15 4.75
CA PHE A 158 10.30 11.86 5.39
C PHE A 158 10.17 11.96 6.91
N VAL A 159 9.53 13.02 7.40
CA VAL A 159 9.28 13.24 8.83
C VAL A 159 8.34 12.17 9.38
N GLY A 160 7.25 11.86 8.68
CA GLY A 160 6.28 10.85 9.11
C GLY A 160 6.86 9.44 9.19
N ASN A 161 7.71 9.05 8.24
CA ASN A 161 8.37 7.75 8.28
C ASN A 161 9.36 7.65 9.46
N GLY A 162 10.05 8.76 9.80
CA GLY A 162 10.88 8.87 10.99
C GLY A 162 10.09 8.71 12.29
N VAL A 163 9.00 9.48 12.45
CA VAL A 163 8.13 9.44 13.63
C VAL A 163 7.50 8.07 13.82
N TRP A 164 6.94 7.47 12.76
CA TRP A 164 6.40 6.11 12.81
C TRP A 164 7.47 5.10 13.23
N GLY A 165 8.68 5.25 12.70
CA GLY A 165 9.82 4.42 13.02
C GLY A 165 10.24 4.49 14.49
N LEU A 166 10.05 5.64 15.14
CA LEU A 166 10.34 5.86 16.55
C LEU A 166 9.23 5.31 17.45
N VAL A 167 7.97 5.63 17.14
CA VAL A 167 6.78 5.22 17.91
C VAL A 167 6.62 3.70 17.92
N TYR A 168 6.78 3.06 16.76
CA TYR A 168 6.61 1.61 16.63
C TYR A 168 7.93 0.83 16.70
N ARG A 169 9.01 1.44 17.20
CA ARG A 169 10.33 0.81 17.40
C ARG A 169 10.23 -0.57 18.04
N ARG A 170 9.37 -0.70 19.06
CA ARG A 170 9.21 -1.94 19.84
C ARG A 170 8.55 -3.08 19.05
N PHE A 171 7.65 -2.74 18.14
CA PHE A 171 6.86 -3.72 17.38
C PHE A 171 7.49 -4.09 16.02
N LYS A 172 8.43 -3.28 15.52
CA LYS A 172 9.17 -3.54 14.27
C LYS A 172 9.65 -5.00 14.11
N PRO A 173 10.39 -5.60 15.07
CA PRO A 173 10.89 -6.97 14.88
C PRO A 173 9.75 -7.98 14.75
N SER A 174 8.74 -7.92 15.63
CA SER A 174 7.59 -8.82 15.62
C SER A 174 6.72 -8.67 14.36
N VAL A 175 6.63 -7.45 13.80
CA VAL A 175 5.95 -7.17 12.53
C VAL A 175 6.69 -7.83 11.36
N VAL A 176 8.02 -7.72 11.31
CA VAL A 176 8.82 -8.32 10.23
C VAL A 176 8.69 -9.85 10.24
N VAL A 177 8.70 -10.48 11.42
CA VAL A 177 8.48 -11.93 11.54
C VAL A 177 7.09 -12.30 11.02
N LYS A 178 6.05 -11.58 11.44
CA LYS A 178 4.68 -11.80 10.95
C LYS A 178 4.49 -11.52 9.47
N GLU A 179 5.21 -10.56 8.92
CA GLU A 179 5.17 -10.24 7.50
C GLU A 179 5.73 -11.39 6.66
N LYS A 180 6.81 -12.04 7.13
CA LYS A 180 7.32 -13.28 6.54
C LYS A 180 6.29 -14.40 6.62
N GLU A 181 5.71 -14.64 7.80
CA GLU A 181 4.67 -15.66 7.96
C GLU A 181 3.44 -15.40 7.06
N PHE A 182 3.05 -14.13 6.91
CA PHE A 182 1.97 -13.72 6.03
C PHE A 182 2.33 -14.04 4.57
N PHE A 183 3.52 -13.65 4.13
CA PHE A 183 4.00 -13.93 2.79
C PHE A 183 4.07 -15.44 2.50
N ASP A 184 4.52 -16.25 3.47
CA ASP A 184 4.55 -17.71 3.33
C ASP A 184 3.16 -18.32 3.20
N ARG A 185 2.14 -17.74 3.85
CA ARG A 185 0.75 -18.16 3.64
C ARG A 185 0.25 -17.78 2.24
N ILE A 186 0.49 -16.55 1.80
CA ILE A 186 0.11 -16.09 0.45
C ILE A 186 0.78 -16.95 -0.61
N ARG A 187 2.08 -17.22 -0.47
CA ARG A 187 2.84 -18.08 -1.39
C ARG A 187 2.29 -19.49 -1.50
N ARG A 188 1.75 -20.05 -0.42
CA ARG A 188 1.16 -21.40 -0.40
C ARG A 188 -0.22 -21.46 -1.06
N PHE A 189 -1.02 -20.40 -0.97
CA PHE A 189 -2.41 -20.39 -1.45
C PHE A 189 -2.64 -19.61 -2.75
N ARG A 190 -1.61 -18.93 -3.27
CA ARG A 190 -1.70 -18.23 -4.56
C ARG A 190 -1.86 -19.22 -5.71
N VAL A 191 -2.69 -18.86 -6.68
CA VAL A 191 -2.79 -19.60 -7.94
C VAL A 191 -1.69 -19.15 -8.91
N ASP A 192 -1.21 -20.08 -9.74
CA ASP A 192 -0.19 -19.79 -10.75
C ASP A 192 -0.72 -18.80 -11.81
N PRO A 193 0.05 -17.74 -12.13
CA PRO A 193 -0.41 -16.68 -13.00
C PRO A 193 -0.26 -17.04 -14.49
N SER A 194 0.32 -18.19 -14.81
CA SER A 194 0.55 -18.64 -16.19
C SER A 194 -0.73 -19.11 -16.90
N THR A 195 -1.78 -19.48 -16.15
CA THR A 195 -3.02 -20.04 -16.72
C THR A 195 -4.18 -19.05 -16.75
N ASN A 196 -3.91 -17.76 -16.98
CA ASN A 196 -4.96 -16.73 -17.01
C ASN A 196 -5.58 -16.57 -18.39
N SER A 197 -6.91 -16.44 -18.41
CA SER A 197 -7.67 -16.09 -19.60
C SER A 197 -8.25 -14.68 -19.44
N ILE A 198 -8.44 -13.98 -20.55
CA ILE A 198 -9.06 -12.65 -20.59
C ILE A 198 -10.49 -12.66 -20.02
N ALA A 199 -11.17 -13.81 -20.04
CA ALA A 199 -12.50 -14.00 -19.47
C ALA A 199 -12.52 -14.24 -17.95
N ASN A 200 -11.38 -14.55 -17.33
CA ASN A 200 -11.27 -14.80 -15.89
C ASN A 200 -9.98 -14.14 -15.35
N PRO A 201 -10.01 -12.84 -15.02
CA PRO A 201 -8.82 -12.12 -14.57
C PRO A 201 -8.26 -12.74 -13.29
N VAL A 202 -6.93 -12.70 -13.16
CA VAL A 202 -6.22 -13.26 -12.01
C VAL A 202 -6.65 -12.52 -10.75
N PRO A 203 -7.04 -13.20 -9.67
CA PRO A 203 -7.18 -12.54 -8.39
C PRO A 203 -5.81 -12.06 -7.90
N ASP A 204 -5.78 -10.96 -7.13
CA ASP A 204 -4.57 -10.27 -6.67
C ASP A 204 -3.42 -11.23 -6.33
N TYR A 205 -2.41 -11.29 -7.21
CA TYR A 205 -1.34 -12.28 -7.15
C TYR A 205 -0.44 -12.12 -5.91
N TYR A 206 -0.20 -10.87 -5.49
CA TYR A 206 0.68 -10.54 -4.36
C TYR A 206 -0.07 -10.27 -3.05
N GLY A 207 -1.42 -10.32 -3.05
CA GLY A 207 -2.21 -10.01 -1.86
C GLY A 207 -2.08 -8.56 -1.39
N GLU A 208 -1.79 -7.62 -2.29
CA GLU A 208 -1.55 -6.21 -1.95
C GLU A 208 -2.73 -5.56 -1.24
N LYS A 209 -3.96 -5.93 -1.62
CA LYS A 209 -5.20 -5.38 -1.06
C LYS A 209 -5.63 -6.02 0.26
N ILE A 210 -4.87 -7.01 0.77
CA ILE A 210 -5.18 -7.69 2.03
C ILE A 210 -4.76 -6.79 3.21
N GLY A 211 -5.68 -5.94 3.64
CA GLY A 211 -5.52 -5.05 4.78
C GLY A 211 -6.19 -5.52 6.07
N SER A 212 -6.80 -6.70 6.09
CA SER A 212 -7.50 -7.26 7.26
C SER A 212 -7.63 -8.78 7.18
N VAL A 213 -7.98 -9.41 8.31
CA VAL A 213 -8.25 -10.87 8.36
C VAL A 213 -9.46 -11.24 7.50
N GLN A 214 -10.48 -10.38 7.45
CA GLN A 214 -11.64 -10.59 6.59
C GLN A 214 -11.26 -10.52 5.11
N GLY A 215 -10.42 -9.55 4.73
CA GLY A 215 -9.86 -9.45 3.38
C GLY A 215 -9.05 -10.68 3.00
N TYR A 216 -8.28 -11.26 3.94
CA TYR A 216 -7.56 -12.51 3.71
C TYR A 216 -8.51 -13.69 3.45
N ARG A 217 -9.60 -13.81 4.21
CA ARG A 217 -10.62 -14.86 3.98
C ARG A 217 -11.31 -14.70 2.64
N GLN A 218 -11.63 -13.47 2.24
CA GLN A 218 -12.21 -13.20 0.94
C GLN A 218 -11.25 -13.58 -0.19
N TRP A 219 -9.99 -13.14 -0.08
CA TRP A 219 -8.95 -13.50 -1.04
C TRP A 219 -8.80 -15.03 -1.19
N LEU A 220 -8.84 -15.80 -0.11
CA LEU A 220 -8.82 -17.27 -0.19
C LEU A 220 -10.03 -17.85 -0.93
N LYS A 221 -11.22 -17.24 -0.79
CA LYS A 221 -12.40 -17.64 -1.56
C LYS A 221 -12.20 -17.35 -3.04
N ASP A 222 -11.63 -16.20 -3.37
CA ASP A 222 -11.38 -15.79 -4.76
C ASP A 222 -10.37 -16.73 -5.44
N GLN A 223 -9.31 -17.14 -4.73
CA GLN A 223 -8.35 -18.15 -5.23
C GLN A 223 -9.04 -19.51 -5.48
N ARG A 224 -9.93 -19.96 -4.57
CA ARG A 224 -10.69 -21.21 -4.75
C ARG A 224 -11.70 -21.13 -5.89
N ALA A 225 -12.39 -20.00 -6.02
CA ALA A 225 -13.33 -19.75 -7.12
C ALA A 225 -12.62 -19.78 -8.47
N TYR A 226 -11.43 -19.16 -8.54
CA TYR A 226 -10.58 -19.20 -9.73
C TYR A 226 -10.13 -20.63 -10.06
N ASN A 227 -9.64 -21.40 -9.08
CA ASN A 227 -9.27 -22.81 -9.27
C ASN A 227 -10.45 -23.69 -9.72
N ARG A 228 -11.65 -23.44 -9.19
CA ARG A 228 -12.87 -24.15 -9.62
C ARG A 228 -13.20 -23.85 -11.08
N LYS A 229 -13.19 -22.56 -11.46
CA LYS A 229 -13.41 -22.14 -12.85
C LYS A 229 -12.39 -22.80 -13.78
N ARG A 230 -11.10 -22.79 -13.43
CA ARG A 230 -10.04 -23.43 -14.23
C ARG A 230 -10.30 -24.92 -14.47
N ARG A 231 -10.73 -25.67 -13.45
CA ARG A 231 -11.04 -27.11 -13.60
C ARG A 231 -12.19 -27.37 -14.55
N ASN A 232 -13.19 -26.48 -14.56
CA ASN A 232 -14.36 -26.63 -15.42
C ASN A 232 -14.08 -26.34 -16.91
N PHE A 233 -12.98 -25.66 -17.25
CA PHE A 233 -12.58 -25.40 -18.64
C PHE A 233 -11.65 -26.46 -19.23
N ILE A 234 -11.16 -27.41 -18.42
CA ILE A 234 -10.20 -28.46 -18.82
C ILE A 234 -10.86 -29.86 -18.83
N ALA A 235 -12.11 -29.97 -18.38
CA ALA A 235 -12.89 -31.22 -18.38
C ALA A 235 -13.69 -31.39 -19.67
#